data_AF-A0A7Y3LG33-F1
#
_entry.id   AF-A0A7Y3LG33-F1
#
_cell.length_a   1.000
_cell.length_b   1.000
_cell.length_c   1.000
_cell.angle_alpha   90.00
_cell.angle_beta   90.00
_cell.angle_gamma   90.00
#
_symmetry.space_group_name_H-M   'P 1'
#
loop_
_entity.id
_entity.type
_entity.pdbx_description
1 polymer ?
#
loop_
_entity_poly.entity_id
_entity_poly.type
_entity_poly.pdbx_seq_one_letter_code
_entity_poly.pdbx_strand_id
1 'polypeptide(L)'
;IICLCGSWGSRFRADISRFNLWTREELKWVRKLGLNPKLEMGKFNPGQKINAIFIGASIVVMFCTGLVLRWFNFFPLSWRTGATFVHDVFAGAIIVMVTGHILFALVHRDSLKSIFTGRISQRWATRHAPRWLSEERPEPIEN
;
A
#
# COMPACT_ATOMS: atom_id res chain seq x y z
N ILE A 1 -1.51 16.46 -0.24
CA ILE A 1 -2.29 17.65 -0.68
C ILE A 1 -1.49 18.50 -1.68
N ILE A 2 -0.18 18.71 -1.47
CA ILE A 2 0.69 19.51 -2.38
C ILE A 2 0.92 18.86 -3.77
N CYS A 3 0.79 17.54 -3.93
CA CYS A 3 1.01 16.85 -5.22
C CYS A 3 -0.10 17.02 -6.28
N LEU A 4 -1.22 17.68 -5.97
CA LEU A 4 -2.38 17.76 -6.87
C LEU A 4 -2.36 18.95 -7.84
N CYS A 5 -1.42 19.89 -7.70
CA CYS A 5 -1.42 21.15 -8.45
C CYS A 5 -0.50 21.18 -9.69
N GLY A 6 0.08 20.04 -10.10
CA GLY A 6 0.98 19.97 -11.27
C GLY A 6 0.63 18.87 -12.28
N SER A 7 1.31 18.88 -13.43
CA SER A 7 1.22 17.88 -14.52
C SER A 7 1.47 16.42 -14.10
N TRP A 8 1.98 16.22 -12.87
CA TRP A 8 2.12 14.93 -12.18
C TRP A 8 0.81 14.36 -11.63
N GLY A 9 -0.24 15.17 -11.53
CA GLY A 9 -1.53 14.78 -10.94
C GLY A 9 -2.29 13.73 -11.76
N SER A 10 -2.09 13.63 -13.07
CA SER A 10 -2.73 12.61 -13.91
C SER A 10 -2.16 11.22 -13.64
N ARG A 11 -0.82 11.10 -13.52
CA ARG A 11 -0.14 9.84 -13.17
C ARG A 11 -0.47 9.41 -11.74
N PHE A 12 -0.51 10.36 -10.80
CA PHE A 12 -0.92 10.08 -9.43
C PHE A 12 -2.40 9.63 -9.33
N ARG A 13 -3.30 10.26 -10.10
CA ARG A 13 -4.71 9.82 -10.19
C ARG A 13 -4.85 8.43 -10.85
N ALA A 14 -4.03 8.12 -11.85
CA ALA A 14 -4.00 6.80 -12.47
C ALA A 14 -3.46 5.72 -11.50
N ASP A 15 -2.46 6.06 -10.68
CA ASP A 15 -1.98 5.15 -9.63
C ASP A 15 -3.06 4.96 -8.54
N ILE A 16 -3.76 6.03 -8.12
CA ILE A 16 -4.90 5.91 -7.19
C ILE A 16 -6.03 5.05 -7.78
N SER A 17 -6.36 5.20 -9.05
CA SER A 17 -7.40 4.36 -9.67
C SER A 17 -6.98 2.88 -9.74
N ARG A 18 -5.68 2.60 -9.96
CA ARG A 18 -5.09 1.24 -9.87
C ARG A 18 -5.12 0.66 -8.44
N PHE A 19 -5.12 1.50 -7.41
CA PHE A 19 -5.37 1.08 -6.02
C PHE A 19 -6.86 0.83 -5.73
N ASN A 20 -7.77 1.63 -6.32
CA ASN A 20 -9.21 1.53 -6.11
C ASN A 20 -9.86 0.38 -6.89
N LEU A 21 -9.28 0.01 -8.03
CA LEU A 21 -9.74 -1.12 -8.85
C LEU A 21 -9.13 -2.42 -8.35
N TRP A 22 -9.78 -3.01 -7.36
CA TRP A 22 -9.53 -4.40 -6.97
C TRP A 22 -10.12 -5.34 -8.01
N THR A 23 -9.27 -6.10 -8.69
CA THR A 23 -9.75 -7.14 -9.60
C THR A 23 -10.37 -8.30 -8.81
N ARG A 24 -11.30 -9.04 -9.43
CA ARG A 24 -11.94 -10.20 -8.80
C ARG A 24 -10.94 -11.28 -8.40
N GLU A 25 -9.80 -11.35 -9.08
CA GLU A 25 -8.73 -12.29 -8.77
C GLU A 25 -7.92 -11.88 -7.53
N GLU A 26 -7.62 -10.58 -7.39
CA GLU A 26 -6.99 -10.03 -6.17
C GLU A 26 -7.89 -10.20 -4.94
N LEU A 27 -9.20 -9.99 -5.08
CA LEU A 27 -10.19 -10.26 -4.02
C LEU A 27 -10.24 -11.74 -3.62
N LYS A 28 -10.14 -12.66 -4.60
CA LYS A 28 -10.06 -14.11 -4.32
C LYS A 28 -8.75 -14.48 -3.63
N TRP A 29 -7.63 -13.83 -3.97
CA TRP A 29 -6.34 -14.04 -3.31
C TRP A 29 -6.39 -13.58 -1.85
N VAL A 30 -6.99 -12.41 -1.56
CA VAL A 30 -7.16 -11.92 -0.19
C VAL A 30 -8.07 -12.81 0.64
N ARG A 31 -9.21 -13.25 0.07
CA ARG A 31 -10.10 -14.22 0.75
C ARG A 31 -9.42 -15.56 1.05
N LYS A 32 -8.40 -15.93 0.28
CA LYS A 32 -7.60 -17.15 0.49
C LYS A 32 -6.29 -16.89 1.24
N LEU A 33 -6.10 -15.71 1.84
CA LEU A 33 -4.89 -15.34 2.58
C LEU A 33 -3.58 -15.62 1.81
N GLY A 34 -3.62 -15.47 0.49
CA GLY A 34 -2.47 -15.70 -0.36
C GLY A 34 -2.15 -17.15 -0.75
N LEU A 35 -3.04 -18.10 -0.45
CA LEU A 35 -2.89 -19.53 -0.81
C LEU A 35 -3.09 -19.84 -2.30
N ASN A 36 -3.21 -18.84 -3.17
CA ASN A 36 -3.48 -19.05 -4.59
C ASN A 36 -2.25 -18.68 -5.45
N PRO A 37 -1.44 -19.65 -5.89
CA PRO A 37 -0.17 -19.41 -6.60
C PRO A 37 -0.32 -18.94 -8.06
N LYS A 38 -1.55 -18.89 -8.60
CA LYS A 38 -1.84 -18.54 -10.00
C LYS A 38 -2.14 -17.05 -10.24
N LEU A 39 -1.88 -16.17 -9.27
CA LEU A 39 -2.16 -14.75 -9.48
C LEU A 39 -1.06 -14.12 -10.34
N GLU A 40 -1.39 -13.72 -11.57
CA GLU A 40 -0.52 -12.90 -12.40
C GLU A 40 -0.37 -11.52 -11.74
N MET A 41 0.78 -11.30 -11.09
CA MET A 41 1.05 -10.08 -10.35
C MET A 41 1.13 -8.88 -11.30
N GLY A 42 0.27 -7.88 -11.04
CA GLY A 42 0.36 -6.56 -11.66
C GLY A 42 1.50 -5.72 -11.07
N LYS A 43 1.56 -4.43 -11.38
CA LYS A 43 2.61 -3.50 -10.91
C LYS A 43 2.77 -3.45 -9.38
N PHE A 44 1.68 -3.67 -8.64
CA PHE A 44 1.68 -3.75 -7.18
C PHE A 44 1.15 -5.11 -6.73
N ASN A 45 1.87 -5.78 -5.83
CA ASN A 45 1.41 -7.03 -5.22
C ASN A 45 0.16 -6.75 -4.35
N PRO A 46 -0.87 -7.62 -4.33
CA PRO A 46 -2.01 -7.51 -3.43
C PRO A 46 -1.63 -7.23 -1.96
N GLY A 47 -0.54 -7.83 -1.46
CA GLY A 47 -0.04 -7.58 -0.10
C GLY A 47 0.47 -6.14 0.09
N GLN A 48 1.11 -5.55 -0.92
CA GLN A 48 1.52 -4.14 -0.89
C GLN A 48 0.29 -3.21 -0.93
N LYS A 49 -0.75 -3.56 -1.69
CA LYS A 49 -2.01 -2.81 -1.71
C LYS A 49 -2.71 -2.83 -0.34
N ILE A 50 -2.82 -4.01 0.28
CA ILE A 50 -3.39 -4.13 1.64
C ILE A 50 -2.59 -3.31 2.63
N ASN A 51 -1.26 -3.41 2.60
CA ASN A 51 -0.42 -2.63 3.50
C ASN A 51 -0.62 -1.12 3.32
N ALA A 52 -0.66 -0.64 2.07
CA ALA A 52 -0.90 0.77 1.77
C ALA A 52 -2.27 1.24 2.28
N ILE A 53 -3.32 0.45 2.08
CA ILE A 53 -4.68 0.77 2.59
C ILE A 53 -4.70 0.76 4.12
N PHE A 54 -4.11 -0.26 4.74
CA PHE A 54 -4.05 -0.40 6.20
C PHE A 54 -3.31 0.78 6.83
N ILE A 55 -2.13 1.13 6.34
CA ILE A 55 -1.35 2.26 6.85
C ILE A 55 -2.09 3.58 6.57
N GLY A 56 -2.69 3.75 5.39
CA GLY A 56 -3.49 4.93 5.07
C GLY A 56 -4.68 5.13 6.01
N ALA A 57 -5.45 4.08 6.27
CA ALA A 57 -6.54 4.10 7.24
C ALA A 57 -6.04 4.35 8.68
N SER A 58 -4.94 3.69 9.04
CA SER A 58 -4.32 3.85 10.37
C SER A 58 -3.86 5.28 10.61
N ILE A 59 -3.31 5.99 9.62
CA ILE A 59 -2.95 7.41 9.74
C ILE A 59 -4.17 8.26 10.11
N VAL A 60 -5.33 8.03 9.47
CA VAL A 60 -6.56 8.77 9.76
C VAL A 60 -7.04 8.49 11.19
N VAL A 61 -7.03 7.22 11.60
CA VAL A 61 -7.42 6.81 12.96
C VAL A 61 -6.49 7.42 14.01
N MET A 62 -5.17 7.31 13.81
CA MET A 62 -4.16 7.86 14.71
C MET A 62 -4.23 9.39 14.79
N PHE A 63 -4.53 10.05 13.66
CA PHE A 63 -4.74 11.49 13.64
C PHE A 63 -5.97 11.86 14.48
N CYS A 64 -7.15 11.30 14.18
CA CYS A 64 -8.38 11.60 14.91
C CYS A 64 -8.28 11.32 16.40
N THR A 65 -7.78 10.15 16.78
CA THR A 65 -7.55 9.78 18.19
C THR A 65 -6.52 10.70 18.85
N GLY A 66 -5.43 11.03 18.15
CA GLY A 66 -4.43 11.99 18.60
C GLY A 66 -5.00 13.39 18.85
N LEU A 67 -5.94 13.87 18.02
CA LEU A 67 -6.62 15.14 18.27
C LEU A 67 -7.46 15.06 19.56
N VAL A 68 -8.20 13.98 19.78
CA VAL A 68 -9.01 13.79 21.00
C VAL A 68 -8.14 13.79 22.25
N LEU A 69 -6.97 13.13 22.20
CA LEU A 69 -6.02 13.09 23.32
C LEU A 69 -5.31 14.44 23.54
N ARG A 70 -4.97 15.15 22.45
CA ARG A 70 -4.32 16.48 22.53
C ARG A 70 -5.25 17.53 23.13
N TRP A 71 -6.54 17.52 22.76
CA TRP A 71 -7.56 18.47 23.20
C TRP A 71 -8.51 17.85 24.22
N PHE A 72 -7.96 17.11 25.18
CA PHE A 72 -8.72 16.34 26.16
C PHE A 72 -9.76 17.14 26.97
N ASN A 73 -9.56 18.45 27.16
CA ASN A 73 -10.47 19.32 27.90
C ASN A 73 -11.85 19.47 27.24
N PHE A 74 -11.93 19.29 25.92
CA PHE A 74 -13.19 19.44 25.17
C PHE A 74 -14.01 18.14 25.09
N PHE A 75 -13.47 17.02 25.58
CA PHE A 75 -14.07 15.71 25.41
C PHE A 75 -14.43 15.03 26.75
N PRO A 76 -15.59 14.36 26.82
CA PRO A 76 -15.99 13.60 28.01
C PRO A 76 -15.01 12.45 28.27
N LEU A 77 -14.94 11.99 29.51
CA LEU A 77 -14.00 10.96 29.94
C LEU A 77 -14.15 9.67 29.12
N SER A 78 -15.38 9.27 28.78
CA SER A 78 -15.66 8.09 27.95
C SER A 78 -15.00 8.14 26.57
N TRP A 79 -15.01 9.31 25.92
CA TRP A 79 -14.38 9.50 24.61
C TRP A 79 -12.86 9.46 24.71
N ARG A 80 -12.29 10.00 25.78
CA ARG A 80 -10.84 9.97 26.04
C ARG A 80 -10.34 8.55 26.27
N THR A 81 -11.06 7.77 27.07
CA THR A 81 -10.73 6.36 27.31
C THR A 81 -10.82 5.54 26.03
N GLY A 82 -11.90 5.72 25.25
CA GLY A 82 -12.05 5.05 23.96
C GLY A 82 -10.96 5.45 22.96
N ALA A 83 -10.65 6.75 22.85
CA ALA A 83 -9.59 7.24 21.97
C ALA A 83 -8.22 6.69 22.37
N THR A 84 -7.90 6.63 23.66
CA THR A 84 -6.64 6.07 24.16
C THR A 84 -6.52 4.59 23.77
N PHE A 85 -7.56 3.79 24.06
CA PHE A 85 -7.57 2.37 23.73
C PHE A 85 -7.38 2.13 22.23
N VAL A 86 -8.14 2.83 21.38
CA VAL A 86 -8.02 2.71 19.92
C VAL A 86 -6.64 3.15 19.46
N HIS A 87 -6.10 4.25 20.01
CA HIS A 87 -4.79 4.76 19.66
C HIS A 87 -3.69 3.74 19.97
N ASP A 88 -3.71 3.14 21.16
CA ASP A 88 -2.68 2.18 21.60
C ASP A 88 -2.73 0.89 20.79
N VAL A 89 -3.93 0.37 20.51
CA VAL A 89 -4.10 -0.84 19.69
C VAL A 89 -3.61 -0.58 18.26
N PHE A 90 -3.96 0.55 17.66
CA PHE A 90 -3.47 0.91 16.32
C PHE A 90 -1.97 1.18 16.31
N ALA A 91 -1.41 1.84 17.34
CA ALA A 91 0.02 2.04 17.46
C ALA A 91 0.78 0.69 17.47
N GLY A 92 0.31 -0.28 18.26
CA GLY A 92 0.86 -1.63 18.28
C GLY A 92 0.74 -2.34 16.93
N ALA A 93 -0.43 -2.29 16.29
CA ALA A 93 -0.65 -2.90 14.98
C ALA A 93 0.23 -2.27 13.88
N ILE A 94 0.41 -0.95 13.89
CA ILE A 94 1.31 -0.23 12.98
C ILE A 94 2.75 -0.70 13.18
N ILE A 95 3.23 -0.81 14.42
CA ILE A 95 4.59 -1.27 14.71
C ILE A 95 4.84 -2.66 14.11
N VAL A 96 3.92 -3.61 14.34
CA VAL A 96 4.03 -4.97 13.79
C VAL A 96 4.03 -4.94 12.26
N MET A 97 3.10 -4.20 11.67
CA MET A 97 2.96 -4.12 10.21
C MET A 97 4.18 -3.48 9.54
N VAL A 98 4.66 -2.35 10.07
CA VAL A 98 5.85 -1.64 9.56
C VAL A 98 7.09 -2.52 9.70
N THR A 99 7.24 -3.22 10.82
CA THR A 99 8.35 -4.17 11.01
C THR A 99 8.30 -5.27 9.96
N GLY A 100 7.15 -5.90 9.75
CA GLY A 100 6.97 -6.92 8.71
C GLY A 100 7.25 -6.38 7.30
N HIS A 101 6.83 -5.15 7.02
CA HIS A 101 7.08 -4.48 5.75
C HIS A 101 8.58 -4.23 5.50
N ILE A 102 9.31 -3.74 6.51
CA ILE A 102 10.75 -3.52 6.44
C ILE A 102 11.48 -4.83 6.21
N LEU A 103 11.15 -5.89 6.98
CA LEU A 103 11.75 -7.20 6.82
C LEU A 103 11.53 -7.75 5.40
N PHE A 104 10.32 -7.62 4.87
CA PHE A 104 10.00 -8.02 3.50
C PHE A 104 10.80 -7.21 2.46
N ALA A 105 10.93 -5.90 2.65
CA ALA A 105 11.72 -5.04 1.76
C ALA A 105 13.22 -5.39 1.79
N LEU A 106 13.77 -5.77 2.95
CA LEU A 106 15.17 -6.19 3.09
C LEU A 106 15.45 -7.54 2.40
N VAL A 107 14.50 -8.46 2.41
CA VAL A 107 14.59 -9.74 1.67
C VAL A 107 14.58 -9.47 0.15
N HIS A 108 13.78 -8.52 -0.31
CA HIS A 108 13.68 -8.16 -1.73
C HIS A 108 14.57 -6.97 -2.12
N ARG A 109 15.89 -7.17 -2.08
CA ARG A 109 16.91 -6.12 -2.34
C ARG A 109 16.74 -5.39 -3.68
N ASP A 110 16.30 -6.07 -4.74
CA ASP A 110 16.05 -5.45 -6.05
C ASP A 110 14.91 -4.43 -5.98
N SER A 111 13.83 -4.75 -5.25
CA SER A 111 12.71 -3.84 -5.02
C SER A 111 13.14 -2.66 -4.14
N LEU A 112 13.96 -2.90 -3.11
CA LEU A 112 14.48 -1.84 -2.25
C LEU A 112 15.38 -0.87 -3.01
N LYS A 113 16.28 -1.40 -3.86
CA LYS A 113 17.13 -0.57 -4.73
C LYS A 113 16.30 0.33 -5.65
N SER A 114 15.18 -0.20 -6.17
CA SER A 114 14.28 0.54 -7.07
C SER A 114 13.61 1.74 -6.41
N ILE A 115 13.40 1.73 -5.10
CA ILE A 115 12.86 2.88 -4.36
C ILE A 115 13.84 4.05 -4.43
N PHE A 116 15.15 3.77 -4.33
CA PHE A 116 16.19 4.80 -4.37
C PHE A 116 16.58 5.20 -5.80
N THR A 117 16.62 4.26 -6.73
CA THR A 117 17.10 4.51 -8.10
C THR A 117 15.98 4.81 -9.09
N GLY A 118 14.72 4.52 -8.74
CA GLY A 118 13.57 4.61 -9.64
C GLY A 118 13.61 3.60 -10.81
N ARG A 119 14.55 2.64 -10.79
CA ARG A 119 14.79 1.70 -11.90
C ARG A 119 14.73 0.25 -11.40
N ILE A 120 13.99 -0.58 -12.12
CA ILE A 120 13.91 -2.04 -11.93
C ILE A 120 14.58 -2.73 -13.12
N SER A 121 15.25 -3.86 -12.87
CA SER A 121 15.82 -4.66 -13.95
C SER A 121 14.71 -5.37 -14.72
N GLN A 122 14.86 -5.48 -16.05
CA GLN A 122 13.88 -6.16 -16.89
C GLN A 122 13.70 -7.63 -16.50
N ARG A 123 14.78 -8.31 -16.09
CA ARG A 123 14.74 -9.68 -15.54
C ARG A 123 13.88 -9.80 -14.28
N TRP A 124 13.88 -8.78 -13.42
CA TRP A 124 13.02 -8.75 -12.24
C TRP A 124 11.56 -8.52 -12.64
N ALA A 125 11.29 -7.62 -13.59
CA ALA A 125 9.95 -7.33 -14.10
C ALA A 125 9.31 -8.58 -14.75
N THR A 126 10.06 -9.34 -15.56
CA THR A 126 9.56 -10.58 -16.18
C THR A 126 9.21 -11.66 -15.14
N ARG A 127 9.93 -11.72 -14.02
CA ARG A 127 9.69 -12.74 -12.97
C ARG A 127 8.61 -12.36 -11.95
N HIS A 128 8.49 -11.08 -11.61
CA HIS A 128 7.64 -10.63 -10.49
C HIS A 128 6.46 -9.75 -10.92
N ALA A 129 6.47 -9.17 -12.12
CA ALA A 129 5.40 -8.31 -12.61
C ALA A 129 5.18 -8.46 -14.13
N PRO A 130 4.94 -9.69 -14.64
CA PRO A 130 4.86 -9.96 -16.09
C PRO A 130 3.72 -9.18 -16.77
N ARG A 131 2.59 -9.00 -16.08
CA ARG A 131 1.43 -8.24 -16.57
C ARG A 131 1.72 -6.73 -16.68
N TRP A 132 2.55 -6.19 -15.81
CA TRP A 132 3.00 -4.79 -15.92
C TRP A 132 3.95 -4.62 -17.09
N LEU A 133 4.85 -5.58 -17.32
CA LEU A 133 5.78 -5.55 -18.46
C LEU A 133 5.03 -5.57 -19.81
N SER A 134 3.95 -6.36 -19.94
CA SER A 134 3.11 -6.38 -21.15
C SER A 134 2.30 -5.10 -21.37
N GLU A 135 1.94 -4.37 -20.30
CA GLU A 135 1.26 -3.07 -20.40
C GLU A 135 2.22 -1.95 -20.82
N GLU A 136 3.45 -1.94 -20.28
CA GLU A 136 4.44 -0.88 -20.53
C GLU A 136 5.16 -1.06 -21.87
N ARG A 137 5.26 -2.32 -22.35
CA ARG A 137 5.79 -2.67 -23.66
C ARG A 137 4.76 -3.53 -24.41
N PRO A 138 3.71 -2.92 -24.99
CA PRO A 138 3.00 -3.59 -26.07
C PRO A 138 4.03 -3.76 -27.19
N GLU A 139 4.53 -4.96 -27.41
CA GLU A 139 5.35 -5.24 -28.60
C GLU A 139 4.60 -4.70 -29.84
N PRO A 140 5.25 -3.99 -30.77
CA PRO A 140 4.74 -3.99 -32.12
C PRO A 140 4.78 -5.45 -32.57
N ILE A 141 3.62 -5.99 -32.90
CA ILE A 141 3.52 -7.26 -33.60
C ILE A 141 4.22 -7.02 -34.94
N GLU A 142 5.51 -7.35 -35.02
CA GLU A 142 6.23 -7.34 -36.28
C GLU A 142 5.79 -8.58 -37.07
N ASN A 143 5.35 -8.28 -38.30
CA ASN A 143 4.66 -9.07 -39.31
C ASN A 143 5.29 -10.43 -39.65
#